data_AF-A0A7C1A040-F1
#
_entry.id   AF-A0A7C1A040-F1
#
_cell.length_a   1.000
_cell.length_b   1.000
_cell.length_c   1.000
_cell.angle_alpha   90.00
_cell.angle_beta   90.00
_cell.angle_gamma   90.00
#
_symmetry.space_group_name_H-M   'P 1'
#
loop_
_entity.id
_entity.type
_entity.pdbx_description
1 polymer ?
#
loop_
_entity_poly.entity_id
_entity_poly.type
_entity_poly.pdbx_seq_one_letter_code
_entity_poly.pdbx_strand_id
1 'polypeptide(L)'
;PFAEVPAMIYFGSLSDKIGRKKVIALCLAAYPIRYILTVTAGAAGEPWLVVAAQLLHGLTFGGLYVVSVAYLSEAVNPDLKGLALSLYTIFSNIGSFIGNYTLGYIVDSYGFTLMYYTAALISSLSIPTLAILSKKH
;
A
#
# COMPACT_ATOMS: atom_id res chain seq x y z
N PRO A 1 -4.12 -5.51 11.32
CA PRO A 1 -5.58 -5.62 11.63
C PRO A 1 -6.15 -4.48 12.49
N PHE A 2 -5.65 -4.24 13.72
CA PHE A 2 -6.27 -3.26 14.64
C PHE A 2 -6.25 -1.81 14.11
N ALA A 3 -5.16 -1.37 13.48
CA ALA A 3 -5.07 -0.04 12.86
C ALA A 3 -5.73 0.03 11.46
N GLU A 4 -5.94 -1.12 10.82
CA GLU A 4 -6.48 -1.18 9.45
C GLU A 4 -7.98 -0.92 9.41
N VAL A 5 -8.75 -1.51 10.34
CA VAL A 5 -10.23 -1.37 10.32
C VAL A 5 -10.69 0.09 10.44
N PRO A 6 -10.17 0.91 11.38
CA PRO A 6 -10.53 2.32 11.45
C PRO A 6 -10.10 3.10 10.19
N ALA A 7 -8.91 2.79 9.66
CA ALA A 7 -8.41 3.42 8.44
C ALA A 7 -9.29 3.08 7.23
N MET A 8 -9.71 1.83 7.09
CA MET A 8 -10.61 1.36 6.04
C MET A 8 -11.92 2.14 6.03
N ILE A 9 -12.54 2.34 7.20
CA ILE A 9 -13.77 3.13 7.33
C ILE A 9 -13.51 4.59 6.93
N TYR A 10 -12.46 5.20 7.49
CA TYR A 10 -12.13 6.60 7.24
C TYR A 10 -11.81 6.88 5.76
N PHE A 11 -10.93 6.08 5.15
CA PHE A 11 -10.54 6.24 3.75
C PHE A 11 -11.64 5.85 2.77
N GLY A 12 -12.51 4.89 3.16
CA GLY A 12 -13.76 4.63 2.44
C GLY A 12 -14.57 5.91 2.29
N SER A 13 -14.97 6.53 3.40
CA SER A 13 -15.74 7.77 3.40
C SER A 13 -15.00 8.96 2.79
N LEU A 14 -13.68 9.06 2.98
CA LEU A 14 -12.88 10.12 2.37
C LEU A 14 -12.88 9.99 0.84
N SER A 15 -12.75 8.77 0.33
CA SER A 15 -12.71 8.49 -1.11
C SER A 15 -14.05 8.71 -1.81
N ASP A 16 -15.17 8.60 -1.09
CA ASP A 16 -16.49 9.03 -1.58
C ASP A 16 -16.51 10.55 -1.85
N LYS A 17 -15.85 11.34 -0.98
CA LYS A 17 -15.88 12.81 -1.05
C LYS A 17 -14.88 13.40 -2.05
N ILE A 18 -13.64 12.92 -2.03
CA ILE A 18 -12.55 13.51 -2.84
C ILE A 18 -12.25 12.72 -4.12
N GLY A 19 -12.92 11.59 -4.31
CA GLY A 19 -12.77 10.69 -5.45
C GLY A 19 -11.78 9.55 -5.19
N ARG A 20 -12.20 8.34 -5.61
CA ARG A 20 -11.45 7.07 -5.43
C ARG A 20 -10.01 7.14 -5.92
N LYS A 21 -9.81 7.62 -7.14
CA LYS A 21 -8.50 7.74 -7.80
C LYS A 21 -7.51 8.57 -6.97
N LYS A 22 -7.94 9.73 -6.47
CA LYS A 22 -7.06 10.62 -5.68
C LYS A 22 -6.61 9.95 -4.38
N VAL A 23 -7.52 9.25 -3.70
CA VAL A 23 -7.18 8.53 -2.47
C VAL A 23 -6.23 7.37 -2.74
N ILE A 24 -6.49 6.55 -3.77
CA ILE A 24 -5.56 5.47 -4.18
C ILE A 24 -4.16 6.02 -4.41
N ALA A 25 -4.05 7.13 -5.13
CA ALA A 25 -2.78 7.72 -5.48
C ALA A 25 -2.05 8.32 -4.26
N LEU A 26 -2.79 8.91 -3.32
CA LEU A 26 -2.25 9.41 -2.05
C LEU A 26 -1.75 8.27 -1.16
N CYS A 27 -2.50 7.17 -1.06
CA CYS A 27 -2.07 5.97 -0.34
C CYS A 27 -0.79 5.40 -0.94
N LEU A 28 -0.72 5.28 -2.27
CA LEU A 28 0.48 4.80 -2.98
C LEU A 28 1.70 5.69 -2.75
N ALA A 29 1.54 7.00 -2.75
CA ALA A 29 2.64 7.94 -2.46
C ALA A 29 3.12 7.87 -1.01
N ALA A 30 2.26 7.48 -0.07
CA ALA A 30 2.62 7.34 1.34
C ALA A 30 3.43 6.06 1.65
N TYR A 31 3.42 5.03 0.77
CA TYR A 31 4.20 3.80 0.95
C TYR A 31 5.72 4.02 1.08
N PRO A 32 6.41 4.71 0.14
CA PRO A 32 7.85 4.90 0.24
C PRO A 32 8.24 5.70 1.48
N ILE A 33 7.45 6.72 1.84
CA ILE A 33 7.66 7.53 3.06
C ILE A 33 7.60 6.64 4.30
N ARG A 34 6.61 5.74 4.38
CA ARG A 34 6.48 4.78 5.49
C ARG A 34 7.68 3.84 5.59
N TYR A 35 8.15 3.30 4.46
CA TYR A 35 9.31 2.41 4.46
C TYR A 35 10.58 3.13 4.93
N ILE A 36 10.81 4.35 4.45
CA ILE A 36 11.95 5.18 4.90
C ILE A 36 11.86 5.44 6.40
N LEU A 37 10.68 5.80 6.91
CA LEU A 37 10.47 6.02 8.35
C LEU A 37 10.74 4.76 9.17
N THR A 38 10.41 3.58 8.63
CA THR A 38 10.67 2.30 9.29
C THR A 38 12.17 1.98 9.32
N VAL A 39 12.92 2.30 8.26
CA VAL A 39 14.40 2.18 8.24
C VAL A 39 15.02 3.05 9.32
N THR A 40 14.67 4.34 9.35
CA THR A 40 15.29 5.31 10.25
C THR A 40 14.95 5.01 11.71
N ALA A 41 13.70 4.59 11.96
CA ALA A 41 13.25 4.07 13.25
C ALA A 41 14.07 2.86 13.73
N GLY A 42 14.25 1.86 12.86
CA GLY A 42 15.00 0.66 13.17
C GLY A 42 16.49 0.94 13.40
N ALA A 43 17.08 1.84 12.60
CA ALA A 43 18.47 2.24 12.74
C ALA A 43 18.75 3.05 14.02
N ALA A 44 17.75 3.78 14.53
CA ALA A 44 17.85 4.53 15.79
C ALA A 44 17.79 3.64 17.04
N GLY A 45 17.48 2.34 16.90
CA GLY A 45 17.38 1.42 18.04
C GLY A 45 16.16 1.66 18.93
N GLU A 46 15.16 2.38 18.45
CA GLU A 46 13.97 2.80 19.20
C GLU A 46 12.72 2.03 18.72
N PRO A 47 12.31 0.95 19.43
CA PRO A 47 11.22 0.07 18.99
C PRO A 47 9.87 0.77 18.87
N TRP A 48 9.65 1.85 19.63
CA TRP A 48 8.40 2.59 19.59
C TRP A 48 8.17 3.30 18.25
N LEU A 49 9.25 3.74 17.58
CA LEU A 49 9.15 4.37 16.26
C LEU A 49 8.68 3.36 15.20
N VAL A 50 9.10 2.10 15.33
CA VAL A 50 8.64 1.01 14.46
C VAL A 50 7.16 0.72 14.70
N VAL A 51 6.71 0.73 15.95
CA VAL A 51 5.27 0.60 16.30
C VAL A 51 4.46 1.75 15.69
N ALA A 52 4.94 2.99 15.79
CA ALA A 52 4.29 4.14 15.17
C ALA A 52 4.23 4.02 13.64
N ALA A 53 5.32 3.58 12.99
CA ALA A 53 5.34 3.31 11.55
C ALA A 53 4.36 2.18 11.15
N GLN A 54 4.10 1.23 12.06
CA GLN A 54 3.11 0.17 11.85
C GLN A 54 1.66 0.70 11.93
N LEU A 55 1.39 1.77 12.70
CA LEU A 55 0.10 2.45 12.64
C LEU A 55 -0.13 3.10 11.27
N LEU A 56 0.92 3.70 10.70
CA LEU A 56 0.87 4.23 9.33
C LEU A 56 0.65 3.13 8.29
N HIS A 57 1.12 1.89 8.54
CA HIS A 57 0.86 0.77 7.64
C HIS A 57 -0.65 0.52 7.46
N GLY A 58 -1.42 0.55 8.56
CA GLY A 58 -2.87 0.41 8.48
C GLY A 58 -3.53 1.53 7.67
N LEU A 59 -3.02 2.75 7.81
CA LEU A 59 -3.44 3.93 7.04
C LEU A 59 -3.22 3.74 5.53
N THR A 60 -2.03 3.26 5.14
CA THR A 60 -1.64 3.12 3.74
C THR A 60 -2.21 1.86 3.07
N PHE A 61 -2.12 0.71 3.74
CA PHE A 61 -2.53 -0.58 3.17
C PHE A 61 -4.04 -0.76 3.23
N GLY A 62 -4.64 -0.49 4.40
CA GLY A 62 -6.09 -0.63 4.59
C GLY A 62 -6.89 0.32 3.71
N GLY A 63 -6.45 1.59 3.64
CA GLY A 63 -7.06 2.59 2.76
C GLY A 63 -6.92 2.23 1.28
N LEU A 64 -5.72 1.81 0.84
CA LEU A 64 -5.51 1.40 -0.55
C LEU A 64 -6.39 0.22 -0.93
N TYR A 65 -6.49 -0.81 -0.09
CA TYR A 65 -7.29 -2.00 -0.35
C TYR A 65 -8.78 -1.67 -0.53
N VAL A 66 -9.39 -1.03 0.47
CA VAL A 66 -10.84 -0.75 0.44
C VAL A 66 -11.23 0.18 -0.69
N VAL A 67 -10.43 1.22 -0.94
CA VAL A 67 -10.71 2.17 -2.02
C VAL A 67 -10.47 1.54 -3.40
N SER A 68 -9.48 0.65 -3.54
CA SER A 68 -9.25 -0.08 -4.80
C SER A 68 -10.39 -1.04 -5.12
N VAL A 69 -10.87 -1.80 -4.11
CA VAL A 69 -12.01 -2.71 -4.27
C VAL A 69 -13.28 -1.95 -4.64
N ALA A 70 -13.57 -0.83 -3.97
CA ALA A 70 -14.69 0.04 -4.31
C ALA A 70 -14.58 0.59 -5.73
N TYR A 71 -13.40 1.13 -6.09
CA TYR A 71 -13.13 1.68 -7.41
C TYR A 71 -13.32 0.64 -8.52
N LEU A 72 -12.74 -0.56 -8.37
CA LEU A 72 -12.89 -1.66 -9.33
C LEU A 72 -14.35 -2.07 -9.47
N SER A 73 -15.09 -2.16 -8.36
CA SER A 73 -16.50 -2.55 -8.36
C SER A 73 -17.41 -1.51 -9.00
N GLU A 74 -17.03 -0.23 -8.99
CA GLU A 74 -17.75 0.88 -9.64
C GLU A 74 -17.36 1.04 -11.11
N ALA A 75 -16.12 0.72 -11.47
CA ALA A 75 -15.57 0.95 -12.81
C ALA A 75 -15.92 -0.15 -13.84
N VAL A 76 -16.43 -1.30 -13.41
CA VAL A 76 -16.73 -2.44 -14.27
C VAL A 76 -18.23 -2.78 -14.28
N ASN A 77 -18.68 -3.42 -15.37
CA ASN A 77 -20.05 -3.90 -15.48
C ASN A 77 -20.40 -4.89 -14.36
N PRO A 78 -21.65 -4.89 -13.86
CA PRO A 78 -22.11 -5.80 -12.80
C PRO A 78 -21.74 -7.27 -13.00
N ASP A 79 -21.89 -7.77 -14.24
CA ASP A 79 -21.61 -9.17 -14.60
C ASP A 79 -20.12 -9.52 -14.52
N LEU A 80 -19.23 -8.51 -14.61
CA LEU A 80 -17.78 -8.67 -14.58
C LEU A 80 -17.15 -8.33 -13.23
N LYS A 81 -17.94 -7.87 -12.24
CA LYS A 81 -17.42 -7.48 -10.92
C LYS A 81 -16.67 -8.62 -10.24
N GLY A 82 -17.24 -9.83 -10.27
CA GLY A 82 -16.60 -11.01 -9.70
C GLY A 82 -15.24 -11.31 -10.33
N LEU A 83 -15.12 -11.17 -11.65
CA LEU A 83 -13.86 -11.36 -12.39
C LEU A 83 -12.84 -10.26 -12.07
N ALA A 84 -13.27 -9.00 -12.00
CA ALA A 84 -12.39 -7.88 -11.70
C ALA A 84 -11.79 -7.99 -10.29
N LEU A 85 -12.59 -8.37 -9.30
CA LEU A 85 -12.15 -8.56 -7.93
C LEU A 85 -11.28 -9.81 -7.76
N SER A 86 -11.57 -10.89 -8.48
CA SER A 86 -10.72 -12.09 -8.45
C SER A 86 -9.36 -11.82 -9.10
N LEU A 87 -9.31 -11.13 -10.24
CA LEU A 87 -8.05 -10.70 -10.85
C LEU A 87 -7.24 -9.80 -9.91
N TYR A 88 -7.88 -8.80 -9.29
CA TYR A 88 -7.23 -7.94 -8.30
C TYR A 88 -6.60 -8.76 -7.15
N THR A 89 -7.31 -9.77 -6.65
CA THR A 89 -6.83 -10.65 -5.60
C THR A 89 -5.67 -11.52 -6.07
N ILE A 90 -5.75 -12.08 -7.28
CA ILE A 90 -4.68 -12.88 -7.88
C ILE A 90 -3.39 -12.06 -8.02
N PHE A 91 -3.48 -10.86 -8.61
CA PHE A 91 -2.31 -9.99 -8.76
C PHE A 91 -1.74 -9.55 -7.40
N SER A 92 -2.60 -9.26 -6.43
CA SER A 92 -2.16 -8.91 -5.07
C SER A 92 -1.43 -10.08 -4.38
N ASN A 93 -1.91 -11.30 -4.57
CA ASN A 93 -1.29 -12.50 -4.02
C ASN A 93 0.04 -12.83 -4.71
N ILE A 94 0.12 -12.71 -6.04
CA ILE A 94 1.37 -12.90 -6.78
C ILE A 94 2.41 -11.87 -6.35
N GLY A 95 2.01 -10.59 -6.28
CA GLY A 95 2.90 -9.52 -5.83
C GLY A 95 3.38 -9.75 -4.40
N SER A 96 2.49 -10.19 -3.51
CA SER A 96 2.85 -10.54 -2.13
C SER A 96 3.79 -11.74 -2.08
N PHE A 97 3.57 -12.78 -2.89
CA PHE A 97 4.43 -13.96 -2.94
C PHE A 97 5.85 -13.60 -3.38
N ILE A 98 5.98 -12.91 -4.53
CA ILE A 98 7.27 -12.48 -5.06
C ILE A 98 7.96 -11.51 -4.08
N GLY A 99 7.21 -10.54 -3.55
CA GLY A 99 7.72 -9.57 -2.59
C GLY A 99 8.25 -10.22 -1.32
N ASN A 100 7.47 -11.10 -0.67
CA ASN A 100 7.89 -11.78 0.55
C ASN A 100 9.10 -12.68 0.31
N TYR A 101 9.12 -13.44 -0.80
CA TYR A 101 10.26 -14.30 -1.12
C TYR A 101 11.54 -13.50 -1.35
N THR A 102 11.48 -12.45 -2.18
CA THR A 102 12.65 -11.64 -2.53
C THR A 102 13.15 -10.83 -1.33
N LEU A 103 12.25 -10.22 -0.56
CA LEU A 103 12.61 -9.45 0.63
C LEU A 103 13.11 -10.36 1.76
N GLY A 104 12.53 -11.56 1.93
CA GLY A 104 13.01 -12.55 2.90
C GLY A 104 14.44 -12.99 2.61
N TYR A 105 14.75 -13.31 1.35
CA TYR A 105 16.12 -13.64 0.95
C TYR A 105 17.13 -12.50 1.24
N ILE A 106 16.70 -11.25 1.04
CA ILE A 106 17.53 -10.07 1.35
C ILE A 106 17.76 -9.94 2.86
N VAL A 107 16.75 -10.21 3.69
CA VAL A 107 16.91 -10.21 5.15
C VAL A 107 17.93 -11.25 5.58
N ASP A 108 17.84 -12.48 5.08
CA ASP A 108 18.73 -13.57 5.45
C ASP A 108 20.20 -13.29 5.06
N SER A 109 20.41 -12.59 3.94
CA SER A 109 21.75 -12.33 3.39
C SER A 109 22.37 -11.01 3.84
N TYR A 110 21.56 -9.96 4.01
CA TYR A 110 22.01 -8.57 4.19
C TYR A 110 21.33 -7.83 5.35
N GLY A 111 20.39 -8.46 6.04
CA GLY A 111 19.66 -7.90 7.17
C GLY A 111 18.51 -6.95 6.82
N PHE A 112 17.81 -6.48 7.86
CA PHE A 112 16.58 -5.70 7.73
C PHE A 112 16.76 -4.32 7.08
N THR A 113 17.89 -3.65 7.31
CA THR A 113 18.14 -2.30 6.78
C THR A 113 18.09 -2.28 5.26
N LEU A 114 18.80 -3.21 4.60
CA LEU A 114 18.82 -3.27 3.14
C LEU A 114 17.43 -3.68 2.60
N MET A 115 16.75 -4.62 3.26
CA MET A 115 15.39 -5.03 2.89
C MET A 115 14.41 -3.85 2.87
N TYR A 116 14.45 -2.97 3.87
CA TYR A 116 13.56 -1.82 3.89
C TYR A 116 13.91 -0.77 2.84
N TYR A 117 15.19 -0.57 2.52
CA TYR A 117 15.59 0.29 1.39
C TYR A 117 15.15 -0.26 0.04
N THR A 118 15.28 -1.57 -0.19
CA THR A 118 14.81 -2.20 -1.43
C THR A 118 13.29 -2.14 -1.54
N ALA A 119 12.56 -2.35 -0.43
CA ALA A 119 11.11 -2.16 -0.39
C ALA A 119 10.71 -0.70 -0.68
N ALA A 120 11.43 0.28 -0.12
CA ALA A 120 11.20 1.70 -0.42
C ALA A 120 11.42 2.02 -1.91
N LEU A 121 12.49 1.49 -2.50
CA LEU A 121 12.81 1.67 -3.93
C LEU A 121 11.72 1.06 -4.83
N ILE A 122 11.32 -0.18 -4.56
CA ILE A 122 10.25 -0.87 -5.30
C ILE A 122 8.93 -0.09 -5.17
N SER A 123 8.59 0.35 -3.96
CA SER A 123 7.35 1.10 -3.73
C SER A 123 7.35 2.49 -4.39
N SER A 124 8.52 3.07 -4.63
CA SER A 124 8.66 4.36 -5.34
C SER A 124 8.24 4.27 -6.81
N LEU A 125 8.20 3.06 -7.40
CA LEU A 125 7.63 2.84 -8.74
C LEU A 125 6.11 3.14 -8.79
N SER A 126 5.46 3.26 -7.63
CA SER A 126 4.05 3.67 -7.54
C SER A 126 3.83 5.18 -7.75
N ILE A 127 4.91 5.99 -7.66
CA ILE A 127 4.85 7.45 -7.85
C ILE A 127 4.45 7.84 -9.29
N PRO A 128 5.01 7.21 -10.36
CA PRO A 128 4.49 7.37 -11.71
C PRO A 128 2.99 7.12 -11.84
N THR A 129 2.43 6.17 -11.09
CA THR A 129 0.99 5.86 -11.10
C THR A 129 0.16 7.04 -10.61
N LEU A 130 0.62 7.76 -9.58
CA LEU A 130 0.01 9.02 -9.12
C LEU A 130 0.06 10.09 -10.22
N ALA A 131 1.19 10.24 -10.90
CA ALA A 131 1.32 11.21 -12.00
C ALA A 131 0.34 10.90 -13.15
N ILE A 132 0.18 9.62 -13.52
CA ILE A 132 -0.77 9.18 -14.56
C ILE A 132 -2.22 9.39 -14.11
N LEU A 133 -2.56 9.04 -12.87
CA LEU A 133 -3.91 9.24 -12.33
C LEU A 133 -4.29 10.72 -12.20
N SER A 134 -3.32 11.59 -11.90
CA SER A 134 -3.52 13.04 -11.75
C SER A 134 -3.74 13.76 -13.09
N LYS A 135 -3.23 13.23 -14.20
CA LYS A 135 -3.39 13.83 -15.54
C LYS A 135 -4.74 13.55 -16.19
N LYS A 136 -5.45 12.51 -15.75
CA LYS A 136 -6.73 12.10 -16.32
C LYS A 136 -7.87 12.86 -15.62
N HIS A 137 -7.96 14.16 -15.92
CA HIS A 137 -9.08 15.03 -15.60
C HIS A 137 -10.14 14.95 -16.69
#